data_AF-A0A1U7HA07-F1
#
_entry.id   AF-A0A1U7HA07-F1
#
_cell.length_a   1.000
_cell.length_b   1.000
_cell.length_c   1.000
_cell.angle_alpha   90.00
_cell.angle_beta   90.00
_cell.angle_gamma   90.00
#
_symmetry.space_group_name_H-M   'P 1'
#
loop_
_entity.id
_entity.type
_entity.pdbx_description
1 polymer ?
#
loop_
_entity_poly.entity_id
_entity_poly.type
_entity_poly.pdbx_seq_one_letter_code
_entity_poly.pdbx_strand_id
1 'polypeptide(L)'
;MTELLNLRSIESQESLLKALIPIIDEAIKQRSGQDFQKMGEAIAPVLPTAIAHEIKNSPTEIAKAIAPEMAIAIQEQIRLDPDAIATTLGPQMGEAIKNQIKVEQNAMVDALYPVIGRTISKYMVELVKSINEKVESAFSFEGIKRKIRAQLQGVSEAELILQEAINYEVQAVFLIHKASGLVIRELHPSLELRLEADMLAGLLTAIRSFVNECIVQQGEVSELNQIEYDASTIVLEVAGYCYIAAVIRGSPSKRYMQKLRKTLGKIVLKYGKLIAAYNGDPAMIPNSIEPLLEKLTRTEAQEKASKPPYALLAILGAIIFFWGFVLYRGSVANRIEAKTSAALDAAPELSIYRISPEMHWGKLTLAGRVPNQDLKDKAGKIASQVAPNLKIDNQIIAVEVPADPVLTAGEIERVTWIFNQKEGVAITAHHDYNTKTVAVEGLVPDRSAAEQITQAFKKIPGVETVTNTVQIRPILETRIYFESGSTKYSSPDTADRLRAIRLFLDRNPGVHLRIIGHTDYTGYQPKNQELGIQRARVVQQALIAEQIEPSRLHVSDSAELPPGVTPDRPLWLSRCVRFEVFIPSPGDR
;
A
#
# COMPACT_ATOMS: atom_id res chain seq x y z
N MET A 1 61.74 -92.44 -93.68
CA MET A 1 63.12 -92.35 -93.13
C MET A 1 63.30 -91.11 -92.25
N THR A 2 62.60 -90.01 -92.52
CA THR A 2 62.59 -88.75 -91.74
C THR A 2 61.94 -88.85 -90.34
N GLU A 3 60.88 -89.65 -90.14
CA GLU A 3 60.25 -89.84 -88.81
C GLU A 3 61.11 -90.65 -87.83
N LEU A 4 61.84 -91.66 -88.31
CA LEU A 4 62.75 -92.46 -87.47
C LEU A 4 63.99 -91.67 -87.01
N LEU A 5 64.39 -90.64 -87.77
CA LEU A 5 65.45 -89.70 -87.36
C LEU A 5 64.95 -88.70 -86.32
N ASN A 6 63.68 -88.25 -86.40
CA ASN A 6 63.07 -87.36 -85.40
C ASN A 6 62.80 -88.06 -84.06
N LEU A 7 62.32 -89.31 -84.06
CA LEU A 7 62.09 -90.07 -82.83
C LEU A 7 63.40 -90.35 -82.07
N ARG A 8 64.48 -90.73 -82.78
CA ARG A 8 65.82 -90.84 -82.16
C ARG A 8 66.36 -89.51 -81.65
N SER A 9 66.02 -88.40 -82.32
CA SER A 9 66.43 -87.05 -81.89
C SER A 9 65.72 -86.64 -80.60
N ILE A 10 64.44 -86.99 -80.43
CA ILE A 10 63.65 -86.66 -79.24
C ILE A 10 64.06 -87.55 -78.04
N GLU A 11 64.23 -88.86 -78.22
CA GLU A 11 64.77 -89.75 -77.18
C GLU A 11 66.21 -89.37 -76.77
N SER A 12 67.02 -88.94 -77.74
CA SER A 12 68.37 -88.42 -77.50
C SER A 12 68.33 -87.12 -76.71
N GLN A 13 67.43 -86.17 -77.05
CA GLN A 13 67.26 -84.92 -76.29
C GLN A 13 66.77 -85.16 -74.86
N GLU A 14 65.82 -86.07 -74.65
CA GLU A 14 65.28 -86.37 -73.33
C GLU A 14 66.31 -87.11 -72.45
N SER A 15 67.11 -88.00 -73.05
CA SER A 15 68.26 -88.62 -72.39
C SER A 15 69.37 -87.61 -72.09
N LEU A 16 69.65 -86.67 -73.00
CA LEU A 16 70.60 -85.57 -72.79
C LEU A 16 70.16 -84.66 -71.66
N LEU A 17 68.89 -84.29 -71.59
CA LEU A 17 68.34 -83.49 -70.49
C LEU A 17 68.43 -84.24 -69.15
N LYS A 18 68.09 -85.53 -69.11
CA LYS A 18 68.27 -86.35 -67.90
C LYS A 18 69.72 -86.46 -67.44
N ALA A 19 70.69 -86.41 -68.36
CA ALA A 19 72.11 -86.38 -68.03
C ALA A 19 72.61 -84.98 -67.64
N LEU A 20 72.09 -83.92 -68.27
CA LEU A 20 72.55 -82.54 -68.09
C LEU A 20 71.95 -81.84 -66.87
N ILE A 21 70.68 -82.08 -66.53
CA ILE A 21 70.01 -81.47 -65.37
C ILE A 21 70.82 -81.64 -64.08
N PRO A 22 71.24 -82.87 -63.67
CA PRO A 22 72.01 -83.02 -62.44
C PRO A 22 73.38 -82.32 -62.50
N ILE A 23 73.97 -82.17 -63.70
CA ILE A 23 75.23 -81.44 -63.89
C ILE A 23 75.02 -79.94 -63.76
N ILE A 24 73.93 -79.41 -64.32
CA ILE A 24 73.56 -77.99 -64.22
C ILE A 24 73.17 -77.65 -62.78
N ASP A 25 72.38 -78.50 -62.12
CA ASP A 25 72.01 -78.32 -60.71
C ASP A 25 73.23 -78.32 -59.81
N GLU A 26 74.17 -79.26 -60.02
CA GLU A 26 75.43 -79.30 -59.29
C GLU A 26 76.33 -78.10 -59.63
N ALA A 27 76.37 -77.66 -60.90
CA ALA A 27 77.11 -76.47 -61.30
C ALA A 27 76.53 -75.19 -60.67
N ILE A 28 75.20 -75.04 -60.63
CA ILE A 28 74.52 -73.92 -59.98
C ILE A 28 74.79 -73.96 -58.47
N LYS A 29 74.72 -75.13 -57.84
CA LYS A 29 74.93 -75.31 -56.41
C LYS A 29 76.38 -75.07 -56.00
N GLN A 30 77.36 -75.57 -56.76
CA GLN A 30 78.78 -75.30 -56.54
C GLN A 30 79.11 -73.81 -56.76
N ARG A 31 78.57 -73.20 -57.80
CA ARG A 31 78.83 -71.79 -58.12
C ARG A 31 78.16 -70.82 -57.14
N SER A 32 76.98 -71.18 -56.64
CA SER A 32 76.30 -70.50 -55.52
C SER A 32 77.10 -70.61 -54.21
N GLY A 33 77.73 -71.76 -53.94
CA GLY A 33 78.52 -71.96 -52.72
C GLY A 33 79.91 -71.32 -52.70
N GLN A 34 80.52 -71.05 -53.87
CA GLN A 34 81.90 -70.57 -53.97
C GLN A 34 82.05 -69.08 -54.31
N ASP A 35 81.16 -68.50 -55.13
CA ASP A 35 81.30 -67.11 -55.59
C ASP A 35 79.94 -66.50 -55.95
N PHE A 36 79.20 -66.10 -54.91
CA PHE A 36 77.86 -65.50 -55.01
C PHE A 36 77.84 -64.26 -55.93
N GLN A 37 78.94 -63.51 -56.00
CA GLN A 37 79.02 -62.26 -56.74
C GLN A 37 78.99 -62.49 -58.26
N LYS A 38 79.78 -63.43 -58.77
CA LYS A 38 79.78 -63.78 -60.21
C LYS A 38 78.48 -64.46 -60.64
N MET A 39 77.83 -65.19 -59.75
CA MET A 39 76.50 -65.75 -60.02
C MET A 39 75.45 -64.63 -60.12
N GLY A 40 75.51 -63.63 -59.23
CA GLY A 40 74.71 -62.42 -59.31
C GLY A 40 74.90 -61.68 -60.64
N GLU A 41 76.15 -61.49 -61.08
CA GLU A 41 76.45 -60.85 -62.38
C GLU A 41 75.90 -61.61 -63.59
N ALA A 42 75.87 -62.94 -63.54
CA ALA A 42 75.35 -63.79 -64.62
C ALA A 42 73.80 -63.75 -64.72
N ILE A 43 73.10 -63.61 -63.59
CA ILE A 43 71.63 -63.67 -63.53
C ILE A 43 71.01 -62.26 -63.51
N ALA A 44 71.74 -61.23 -63.06
CA ALA A 44 71.27 -59.85 -63.01
C ALA A 44 70.63 -59.32 -64.31
N PRO A 45 71.14 -59.63 -65.52
CA PRO A 45 70.53 -59.16 -66.76
C PRO A 45 69.12 -59.74 -67.04
N VAL A 46 68.80 -60.92 -66.48
CA VAL A 46 67.52 -61.61 -66.70
C VAL A 46 66.52 -61.41 -65.57
N LEU A 47 66.95 -60.99 -64.38
CA LEU A 47 66.08 -60.77 -63.22
C LEU A 47 64.93 -59.78 -63.48
N PRO A 48 65.14 -58.58 -64.07
CA PRO A 48 64.04 -57.62 -64.26
C PRO A 48 62.92 -58.19 -65.14
N THR A 49 63.29 -58.88 -66.21
CA THR A 49 62.33 -59.50 -67.14
C THR A 49 61.62 -60.69 -66.51
N ALA A 50 62.32 -61.49 -65.71
CA ALA A 50 61.74 -62.60 -64.96
C ALA A 50 60.74 -62.11 -63.90
N ILE A 51 61.09 -61.07 -63.13
CA ILE A 51 60.20 -60.46 -62.14
C ILE A 51 58.97 -59.85 -62.82
N ALA A 52 59.15 -59.11 -63.92
CA ALA A 52 58.04 -58.53 -64.67
C ALA A 52 57.10 -59.60 -65.25
N HIS A 53 57.65 -60.72 -65.71
CA HIS A 53 56.87 -61.87 -66.18
C HIS A 53 56.08 -62.51 -65.04
N GLU A 54 56.69 -62.68 -63.87
CA GLU A 54 56.06 -63.32 -62.72
C GLU A 54 55.01 -62.42 -62.05
N ILE A 55 55.21 -61.09 -62.03
CA ILE A 55 54.19 -60.12 -61.62
C ILE A 55 52.93 -60.26 -62.49
N LYS A 56 53.09 -60.54 -63.79
CA LYS A 56 51.95 -60.68 -64.71
C LYS A 56 51.24 -62.02 -64.57
N ASN A 57 51.98 -63.12 -64.38
CA ASN A 57 51.43 -64.47 -64.40
C ASN A 57 51.00 -64.97 -63.01
N SER A 58 51.73 -64.58 -61.96
CA SER A 58 51.54 -65.04 -60.58
C SER A 58 51.56 -63.86 -59.59
N PRO A 59 50.71 -62.82 -59.76
CA PRO A 59 50.76 -61.60 -58.96
C PRO A 59 50.63 -61.86 -57.46
N THR A 60 49.80 -62.82 -57.06
CA THR A 60 49.56 -63.15 -55.66
C THR A 60 50.79 -63.78 -54.99
N GLU A 61 51.55 -64.61 -55.69
CA GLU A 61 52.74 -65.27 -55.13
C GLU A 61 53.90 -64.29 -54.99
N ILE A 62 54.10 -63.41 -55.97
CA ILE A 62 55.03 -62.28 -55.86
C ILE A 62 54.61 -61.33 -54.72
N ALA A 63 53.32 -61.02 -54.60
CA ALA A 63 52.83 -60.17 -53.51
C ALA A 63 53.10 -60.81 -52.13
N LYS A 64 52.87 -62.12 -51.96
CA LYS A 64 53.21 -62.83 -50.71
C LYS A 64 54.71 -62.81 -50.41
N ALA A 65 55.56 -62.93 -51.43
CA ALA A 65 57.00 -62.91 -51.26
C ALA A 65 57.53 -61.52 -50.86
N ILE A 66 56.94 -60.45 -51.40
CA ILE A 66 57.39 -59.06 -51.20
C ILE A 66 56.74 -58.40 -49.97
N ALA A 67 55.50 -58.78 -49.60
CA ALA A 67 54.74 -58.13 -48.55
C ALA A 67 55.46 -58.04 -47.18
N PRO A 68 56.17 -59.07 -46.68
CA PRO A 68 56.93 -58.97 -45.44
C PRO A 68 58.03 -57.90 -45.50
N GLU A 69 58.77 -57.84 -46.61
CA GLU A 69 59.84 -56.85 -46.82
C GLU A 69 59.28 -55.44 -46.99
N MET A 70 58.11 -55.28 -47.62
CA MET A 70 57.43 -53.98 -47.69
C MET A 70 57.02 -53.46 -46.31
N ALA A 71 56.52 -54.33 -45.42
CA ALA A 71 56.18 -53.92 -44.06
C ALA A 71 57.41 -53.42 -43.30
N ILE A 72 58.55 -54.13 -43.42
CA ILE A 72 59.82 -53.73 -42.82
C ILE A 72 60.33 -52.42 -43.45
N ALA A 73 60.27 -52.29 -44.79
CA ALA A 73 60.71 -51.10 -45.50
C ALA A 73 59.89 -49.86 -45.11
N ILE A 74 58.57 -49.99 -44.97
CA ILE A 74 57.70 -48.90 -44.49
C ILE A 74 58.04 -48.55 -43.04
N GLN A 75 58.24 -49.55 -42.18
CA GLN A 75 58.59 -49.32 -40.78
C GLN A 75 59.95 -48.60 -40.65
N GLU A 76 60.93 -48.99 -41.45
CA GLU A 76 62.24 -48.33 -41.47
C GLU A 76 62.16 -46.93 -42.09
N GLN A 77 61.33 -46.73 -43.12
CA GLN A 77 61.10 -45.40 -43.70
C GLN A 77 60.47 -44.45 -42.69
N ILE A 78 59.49 -44.90 -41.89
CA ILE A 78 58.91 -44.11 -40.79
C ILE A 78 59.96 -43.73 -39.75
N ARG A 79 60.95 -44.61 -39.50
CA ARG A 79 62.05 -44.35 -38.58
C ARG A 79 63.04 -43.31 -39.12
N LEU A 80 63.35 -43.37 -40.41
CA LEU A 80 64.32 -42.50 -41.07
C LEU A 80 63.74 -41.11 -41.39
N ASP A 81 62.50 -41.06 -41.87
CA ASP A 81 61.77 -39.85 -42.20
C ASP A 81 60.28 -40.03 -41.87
N PRO A 82 59.86 -39.58 -40.67
CA PRO A 82 58.46 -39.66 -40.24
C PRO A 82 57.48 -38.94 -41.20
N ASP A 83 57.94 -37.89 -41.89
CA ASP A 83 57.11 -37.01 -42.70
C ASP A 83 56.99 -37.48 -44.16
N ALA A 84 57.92 -38.30 -44.67
CA ALA A 84 57.89 -38.83 -46.03
C ALA A 84 56.61 -39.62 -46.35
N ILE A 85 56.20 -40.50 -45.42
CA ILE A 85 54.98 -41.30 -45.58
C ILE A 85 53.74 -40.40 -45.51
N ALA A 86 53.70 -39.45 -44.57
CA ALA A 86 52.61 -38.50 -44.45
C ALA A 86 52.47 -37.60 -45.68
N THR A 87 53.59 -37.16 -46.26
CA THR A 87 53.61 -36.30 -47.47
C THR A 87 53.16 -37.05 -48.71
N THR A 88 53.47 -38.36 -48.81
CA THR A 88 53.13 -39.18 -49.98
C THR A 88 51.69 -39.73 -49.90
N LEU A 89 51.28 -40.24 -48.73
CA LEU A 89 49.96 -40.84 -48.54
C LEU A 89 48.89 -39.83 -48.11
N GLY A 90 49.26 -38.75 -47.42
CA GLY A 90 48.34 -37.73 -46.92
C GLY A 90 47.40 -37.15 -47.99
N PRO A 91 47.89 -36.72 -49.17
CA PRO A 91 47.03 -36.22 -50.26
C PRO A 91 46.04 -37.28 -50.76
N GLN A 92 46.50 -38.53 -50.92
CA GLN A 92 45.66 -39.65 -51.39
C GLN A 92 44.62 -40.07 -50.34
N MET A 93 45.00 -40.08 -49.06
CA MET A 93 44.09 -40.31 -47.94
C MET A 93 43.07 -39.17 -47.82
N GLY A 94 43.50 -37.92 -47.98
CA GLY A 94 42.62 -36.75 -47.99
C GLY A 94 41.59 -36.83 -49.10
N GLU A 95 42.00 -37.20 -50.32
CA GLU A 95 41.09 -37.41 -51.46
C GLU A 95 40.16 -38.61 -51.24
N ALA A 96 40.67 -39.73 -50.72
CA ALA A 96 39.87 -40.91 -50.38
C ALA A 96 38.82 -40.61 -49.29
N ILE A 97 39.22 -39.90 -48.23
CA ILE A 97 38.31 -39.44 -47.16
C ILE A 97 37.28 -38.46 -47.72
N LYS A 98 37.70 -37.50 -48.57
CA LYS A 98 36.80 -36.55 -49.23
C LYS A 98 35.76 -37.26 -50.10
N ASN A 99 36.16 -38.28 -50.84
CA ASN A 99 35.25 -39.10 -51.64
C ASN A 99 34.34 -39.97 -50.76
N GLN A 100 34.86 -40.58 -49.70
CA GLN A 100 34.06 -41.39 -48.77
C GLN A 100 33.00 -40.53 -48.04
N ILE A 101 33.35 -39.31 -47.60
CA ILE A 101 32.41 -38.37 -46.99
C ILE A 101 31.31 -37.95 -47.98
N LYS A 102 31.64 -37.80 -49.27
CA LYS A 102 30.64 -37.53 -50.31
C LYS A 102 29.69 -38.70 -50.54
N VAL A 103 30.19 -39.94 -50.43
CA VAL A 103 29.43 -41.18 -50.69
C VAL A 103 28.58 -41.61 -49.48
N GLU A 104 29.07 -41.44 -48.24
CA GLU A 104 28.42 -41.89 -47.01
C GLU A 104 27.97 -40.75 -46.08
N GLN A 105 27.20 -39.80 -46.62
CA GLN A 105 26.67 -38.67 -45.85
C GLN A 105 25.84 -39.12 -44.62
N ASN A 106 25.11 -40.22 -44.72
CA ASN A 106 24.24 -40.72 -43.65
C ASN A 106 25.01 -41.40 -42.51
N ALA A 107 26.10 -42.12 -42.80
CA ALA A 107 26.91 -42.76 -41.77
C ALA A 107 27.60 -41.73 -40.87
N MET A 108 27.94 -40.56 -41.43
CA MET A 108 28.47 -39.42 -40.66
C MET A 108 27.42 -38.84 -39.70
N VAL A 109 26.15 -38.77 -40.11
CA VAL A 109 25.04 -38.35 -39.23
C VAL A 109 24.87 -39.33 -38.07
N ASP A 110 24.89 -40.64 -38.35
CA ASP A 110 24.78 -41.68 -37.33
C ASP A 110 25.97 -41.71 -36.35
N ALA A 111 27.18 -41.41 -36.83
CA ALA A 111 28.37 -41.30 -35.99
C ALA A 111 28.37 -40.05 -35.08
N LEU A 112 27.75 -38.95 -35.54
CA LEU A 112 27.65 -37.70 -34.79
C LEU A 112 26.47 -37.68 -33.81
N TYR A 113 25.41 -38.46 -34.07
CA TYR A 113 24.20 -38.49 -33.24
C TYR A 113 24.45 -38.83 -31.75
N PRO A 114 25.32 -39.79 -31.38
CA PRO A 114 25.65 -40.07 -29.97
C PRO A 114 26.40 -38.92 -29.27
N VAL A 115 27.17 -38.14 -30.03
CA VAL A 115 27.92 -36.97 -29.52
C VAL A 115 26.95 -35.83 -29.27
N ILE A 116 26.06 -35.55 -30.23
CA ILE A 116 25.00 -34.55 -30.11
C ILE A 116 24.03 -34.93 -28.97
N GLY A 117 23.66 -36.21 -28.88
CA GLY A 117 22.77 -36.74 -27.84
C GLY A 117 23.33 -36.60 -26.42
N ARG A 118 24.62 -36.86 -26.21
CA ARG A 118 25.28 -36.67 -24.91
C ARG A 118 25.26 -35.20 -24.47
N THR A 119 25.46 -34.27 -25.40
CA THR A 119 25.46 -32.83 -25.11
C THR A 119 24.04 -32.33 -24.77
N ILE A 120 23.02 -32.77 -25.51
CA ILE A 120 21.60 -32.42 -25.25
C ILE A 120 21.14 -32.95 -23.88
N SER A 121 21.48 -34.20 -23.52
CA SER A 121 21.09 -34.77 -22.24
C SER A 121 21.74 -34.07 -21.05
N LYS A 122 23.02 -33.68 -21.13
CA LYS A 122 23.69 -32.89 -20.09
C LYS A 122 23.02 -31.52 -19.91
N TYR A 123 22.63 -30.90 -21.02
CA TYR A 123 21.96 -29.60 -21.04
C TYR A 123 20.56 -29.64 -20.43
N MET A 124 19.78 -30.70 -20.69
CA MET A 124 18.45 -30.85 -20.09
C MET A 124 18.47 -31.09 -18.59
N VAL A 125 19.48 -31.82 -18.08
CA VAL A 125 19.62 -32.04 -16.64
C VAL A 125 19.96 -30.73 -15.90
N GLU A 126 20.83 -29.89 -16.47
CA GLU A 126 21.12 -28.55 -15.91
C GLU A 126 19.93 -27.59 -16.03
N LEU A 127 19.20 -27.60 -17.15
CA LEU A 127 17.99 -26.81 -17.34
C LEU A 127 16.91 -27.17 -16.30
N VAL A 128 16.61 -28.46 -16.12
CA VAL A 128 15.61 -28.92 -15.14
C VAL A 128 16.01 -28.52 -13.71
N LYS A 129 17.30 -28.63 -13.37
CA LYS A 129 17.80 -28.20 -12.05
C LYS A 129 17.63 -26.69 -11.83
N SER A 130 17.93 -25.88 -12.84
CA SER A 130 17.79 -24.41 -12.78
C SER A 130 16.33 -23.94 -12.77
N ILE A 131 15.41 -24.70 -13.37
CA ILE A 131 13.97 -24.43 -13.33
C ILE A 131 13.44 -24.68 -11.92
N ASN A 132 13.85 -25.79 -11.28
CA ASN A 132 13.38 -26.14 -9.95
C ASN A 132 13.80 -25.10 -8.90
N GLU A 133 15.03 -24.57 -8.98
CA GLU A 133 15.52 -23.48 -8.11
C GLU A 133 14.79 -22.15 -8.34
N LYS A 134 14.35 -21.85 -9.57
CA LYS A 134 13.63 -20.60 -9.90
C LYS A 134 12.13 -20.66 -9.61
N VAL A 135 11.50 -21.84 -9.70
CA VAL A 135 10.07 -22.04 -9.39
C VAL A 135 9.77 -21.79 -7.90
N GLU A 136 10.70 -22.15 -7.01
CA GLU A 136 10.58 -21.90 -5.56
C GLU A 136 10.63 -20.39 -5.23
N SER A 137 11.21 -19.57 -6.11
CA SER A 137 11.28 -18.11 -5.98
C SER A 137 10.10 -17.34 -6.60
N ALA A 138 9.15 -18.02 -7.25
CA ALA A 138 8.05 -17.38 -7.98
C ALA A 138 7.04 -16.63 -7.08
N PHE A 139 7.07 -16.89 -5.77
CA PHE A 139 6.35 -16.12 -4.74
C PHE A 139 7.27 -15.23 -3.87
N SER A 140 8.51 -14.99 -4.30
CA SER A 140 9.48 -14.20 -3.53
C SER A 140 9.48 -12.72 -3.92
N PHE A 141 9.86 -11.89 -2.96
CA PHE A 141 10.07 -10.44 -3.05
C PHE A 141 10.91 -9.99 -4.28
N GLU A 142 11.72 -10.89 -4.84
CA GLU A 142 12.51 -10.69 -6.07
C GLU A 142 11.65 -10.50 -7.33
N GLY A 143 10.54 -11.23 -7.47
CA GLY A 143 9.66 -11.14 -8.66
C GLY A 143 8.98 -9.77 -8.80
N ILE A 144 8.53 -9.21 -7.67
CA ILE A 144 7.93 -7.87 -7.62
C ILE A 144 8.98 -6.79 -7.92
N LYS A 145 10.17 -6.91 -7.31
CA LYS A 145 11.31 -6.01 -7.56
C LYS A 145 11.72 -6.00 -9.05
N ARG A 146 11.72 -7.17 -9.69
CA ARG A 146 12.03 -7.34 -11.11
C ARG A 146 10.97 -6.73 -12.02
N LYS A 147 9.69 -6.95 -11.73
CA LYS A 147 8.56 -6.35 -12.48
C LYS A 147 8.60 -4.81 -12.46
N ILE A 148 8.93 -4.25 -11.29
CA ILE A 148 9.13 -2.82 -11.11
C ILE A 148 10.31 -2.31 -11.95
N ARG A 149 11.45 -3.01 -11.93
CA ARG A 149 12.64 -2.67 -12.73
C ARG A 149 12.36 -2.69 -14.23
N ALA A 150 11.65 -3.71 -14.72
CA ALA A 150 11.27 -3.85 -16.12
C ALA A 150 10.43 -2.65 -16.61
N GLN A 151 9.38 -2.30 -15.85
CA GLN A 151 8.52 -1.15 -16.17
C GLN A 151 9.26 0.19 -16.15
N LEU A 152 10.21 0.38 -15.23
CA LEU A 152 11.04 1.58 -15.16
C LEU A 152 12.04 1.69 -16.31
N GLN A 153 12.58 0.57 -16.78
CA GLN A 153 13.53 0.52 -17.89
C GLN A 153 12.85 0.54 -19.26
N GLY A 154 11.50 0.52 -19.30
CA GLY A 154 10.72 0.51 -20.53
C GLY A 154 10.86 -0.78 -21.34
N VAL A 155 11.27 -1.88 -20.68
CA VAL A 155 11.43 -3.21 -21.30
C VAL A 155 10.42 -4.18 -20.69
N SER A 156 10.06 -5.22 -21.41
CA SER A 156 9.17 -6.25 -20.85
C SER A 156 9.88 -7.07 -19.77
N GLU A 157 9.14 -7.66 -18.82
CA GLU A 157 9.73 -8.55 -17.82
C GLU A 157 10.47 -9.72 -18.49
N ALA A 158 9.91 -10.27 -19.58
CA ALA A 158 10.56 -11.31 -20.38
C ALA A 158 11.87 -10.82 -21.03
N GLU A 159 11.92 -9.57 -21.47
CA GLU A 159 13.12 -8.96 -22.07
C GLU A 159 14.20 -8.63 -21.04
N LEU A 160 13.80 -8.21 -19.83
CA LEU A 160 14.71 -8.05 -18.70
C LEU A 160 15.28 -9.42 -18.26
N ILE A 161 14.43 -10.45 -18.17
CA ILE A 161 14.86 -11.82 -17.87
C ILE A 161 15.80 -12.33 -18.95
N LEU A 162 15.51 -12.05 -20.23
CA LEU A 162 16.36 -12.44 -21.34
C LEU A 162 17.72 -11.74 -21.25
N GLN A 163 17.78 -10.45 -20.95
CA GLN A 163 19.03 -9.72 -20.74
C GLN A 163 19.84 -10.24 -19.55
N GLU A 164 19.18 -10.57 -18.43
CA GLU A 164 19.83 -11.15 -17.24
C GLU A 164 20.21 -12.63 -17.42
N ALA A 165 19.56 -13.36 -18.33
CA ALA A 165 19.83 -14.77 -18.61
C ALA A 165 20.88 -15.01 -19.70
N ILE A 166 21.16 -14.01 -20.54
CA ILE A 166 22.20 -14.08 -21.57
C ILE A 166 23.57 -13.88 -20.90
N ASN A 167 24.09 -14.96 -20.31
CA ASN A 167 25.48 -15.05 -19.88
C ASN A 167 26.33 -15.49 -21.08
N TYR A 168 26.58 -14.59 -22.02
CA TYR A 168 27.72 -14.77 -22.94
C TYR A 168 28.87 -13.86 -22.52
N GLU A 169 30.08 -14.41 -22.56
CA GLU A 169 31.30 -13.70 -22.23
C GLU A 169 32.24 -13.77 -23.44
N VAL A 170 32.69 -12.62 -23.93
CA VAL A 170 33.65 -12.57 -25.02
C VAL A 170 35.04 -12.82 -24.44
N GLN A 171 35.66 -13.94 -24.80
CA GLN A 171 36.96 -14.37 -24.29
C GLN A 171 38.11 -13.80 -25.12
N ALA A 172 37.93 -13.67 -26.43
CA ALA A 172 38.91 -13.08 -27.32
C ALA A 172 38.26 -12.57 -28.61
N VAL A 173 38.86 -11.53 -29.20
CA VAL A 173 38.49 -11.04 -30.53
C VAL A 173 39.75 -10.89 -31.36
N PHE A 174 39.79 -11.57 -32.51
CA PHE A 174 40.89 -11.54 -33.47
C PHE A 174 40.44 -10.87 -34.75
N LEU A 175 41.25 -9.94 -35.26
CA LEU A 175 41.15 -9.43 -36.63
C LEU A 175 42.24 -10.10 -37.45
N ILE A 176 41.86 -10.84 -38.50
CA ILE A 176 42.77 -11.71 -39.25
C ILE A 176 42.75 -11.32 -40.73
N HIS A 177 43.92 -11.30 -41.37
CA HIS A 177 44.06 -11.04 -42.79
C HIS A 177 43.54 -12.23 -43.62
N LYS A 178 42.62 -11.98 -44.55
CA LYS A 178 41.88 -13.05 -45.25
C LYS A 178 42.80 -13.96 -46.07
N ALA A 179 43.79 -13.40 -46.76
CA ALA A 179 44.62 -14.12 -47.71
C ALA A 179 45.79 -14.89 -47.06
N SER A 180 46.46 -14.30 -46.05
CA SER A 180 47.63 -14.91 -45.42
C SER A 180 47.32 -15.65 -44.12
N GLY A 181 46.14 -15.43 -43.51
CA GLY A 181 45.80 -15.98 -42.20
C GLY A 181 46.55 -15.35 -41.02
N LEU A 182 47.34 -14.29 -41.26
CA LEU A 182 48.09 -13.58 -40.22
C LEU A 182 47.15 -12.76 -39.33
N VAL A 183 47.40 -12.77 -38.02
CA VAL A 183 46.71 -11.91 -37.06
C VAL A 183 47.14 -10.46 -37.28
N ILE A 184 46.16 -9.57 -37.45
CA ILE A 184 46.36 -8.13 -37.55
C ILE A 184 46.29 -7.49 -36.16
N ARG A 185 45.31 -7.91 -35.36
CA ARG A 185 45.12 -7.44 -33.99
C ARG A 185 44.37 -8.49 -33.17
N GLU A 186 44.70 -8.54 -31.89
CA GLU A 186 44.04 -9.38 -30.90
C GLU A 186 43.61 -8.53 -29.72
N LEU A 187 42.50 -8.91 -29.08
CA LEU A 187 42.06 -8.34 -27.82
C LEU A 187 41.56 -9.45 -26.90
N HIS A 188 42.12 -9.47 -25.69
CA HIS A 188 41.78 -10.40 -24.63
C HIS A 188 41.14 -9.63 -23.46
N PRO A 189 39.84 -9.81 -23.18
CA PRO A 189 39.15 -9.09 -22.10
C PRO A 189 39.48 -9.65 -20.72
N SER A 190 39.81 -10.94 -20.64
CA SER A 190 40.19 -11.65 -19.43
C SER A 190 41.66 -12.09 -19.49
N LEU A 191 42.36 -11.97 -18.36
CA LEU A 191 43.81 -12.21 -18.26
C LEU A 191 44.18 -13.71 -18.19
N GLU A 192 43.21 -14.59 -17.97
CA GLU A 192 43.41 -16.00 -17.62
C GLU A 192 43.53 -16.96 -18.82
N LEU A 193 43.09 -16.55 -20.01
CA LEU A 193 43.13 -17.40 -21.22
C LEU A 193 43.82 -16.66 -22.38
N ARG A 194 45.16 -16.66 -22.38
CA ARG A 194 45.94 -16.26 -23.56
C ARG A 194 45.96 -17.44 -24.54
N LEU A 195 44.94 -17.53 -25.38
CA LEU A 195 44.98 -18.39 -26.55
C LEU A 195 46.10 -17.90 -27.48
N GLU A 196 46.94 -18.82 -27.97
CA GLU A 196 47.97 -18.49 -28.95
C GLU A 196 47.31 -18.09 -30.27
N ALA A 197 47.21 -16.78 -30.52
CA ALA A 197 46.43 -16.21 -31.60
C ALA A 197 46.90 -16.64 -32.99
N ASP A 198 48.21 -16.81 -33.18
CA ASP A 198 48.78 -17.22 -34.46
C ASP A 198 48.39 -18.66 -34.83
N MET A 199 48.39 -19.59 -33.86
CA MET A 199 47.92 -20.96 -34.07
C MET A 199 46.42 -21.00 -34.38
N LEU A 200 45.63 -20.24 -33.62
CA LEU A 200 44.17 -20.20 -33.76
C LEU A 200 43.77 -19.54 -35.10
N ALA A 201 44.45 -18.48 -35.50
CA ALA A 201 44.22 -17.83 -36.79
C ALA A 201 44.62 -18.72 -37.97
N GLY A 202 45.74 -19.43 -37.87
CA GLY A 202 46.15 -20.44 -38.86
C GLY A 202 45.11 -21.55 -39.01
N LEU A 203 44.66 -22.13 -37.90
CA LEU A 203 43.62 -23.16 -37.88
C LEU A 203 42.29 -22.66 -38.48
N LEU A 204 41.82 -21.49 -38.03
CA LEU A 204 40.55 -20.92 -38.53
C LEU A 204 40.62 -20.58 -40.02
N THR A 205 41.76 -20.10 -40.49
CA THR A 205 41.98 -19.85 -41.93
C THR A 205 41.95 -21.16 -42.71
N ALA A 206 42.63 -22.20 -42.21
CA ALA A 206 42.67 -23.51 -42.85
C ALA A 206 41.30 -24.18 -42.90
N ILE A 207 40.56 -24.20 -41.79
CA ILE A 207 39.19 -24.73 -41.73
C ILE A 207 38.28 -23.97 -42.70
N ARG A 208 38.33 -22.62 -42.70
CA ARG A 208 37.53 -21.82 -43.62
C ARG A 208 37.87 -22.12 -45.08
N SER A 209 39.15 -22.16 -45.43
CA SER A 209 39.59 -22.47 -46.80
C SER A 209 39.14 -23.87 -47.22
N PHE A 210 39.29 -24.87 -46.35
CA PHE A 210 38.84 -26.24 -46.60
C PHE A 210 37.32 -26.32 -46.83
N VAL A 211 36.52 -25.68 -45.97
CA VAL A 211 35.05 -25.63 -46.11
C VAL A 211 34.66 -24.97 -47.43
N ASN A 212 35.28 -23.84 -47.75
CA ASN A 212 35.02 -23.14 -49.01
C ASN A 212 35.40 -24.00 -50.22
N GLU A 213 36.54 -24.71 -50.19
CA GLU A 213 36.98 -25.63 -51.26
C GLU A 213 36.09 -26.89 -51.41
N CYS A 214 35.46 -27.34 -50.34
CA CYS A 214 34.60 -28.52 -50.36
C CYS A 214 33.15 -28.24 -50.80
N ILE A 215 32.64 -27.03 -50.57
CA ILE A 215 31.21 -26.69 -50.70
C ILE A 215 30.90 -25.88 -51.97
N VAL A 216 31.88 -25.52 -52.81
CA VAL A 216 31.62 -24.76 -54.06
C VAL A 216 30.68 -25.52 -55.01
N GLN A 217 29.41 -25.11 -55.05
CA GLN A 217 28.52 -25.28 -56.21
C GLN A 217 28.53 -23.98 -57.02
N GLN A 218 28.40 -24.08 -58.35
CA GLN A 218 28.47 -22.94 -59.27
C GLN A 218 27.58 -21.77 -58.80
N GLY A 219 28.22 -20.68 -58.34
CA GLY A 219 27.57 -19.39 -58.07
C GLY A 219 27.35 -19.02 -56.61
N GLU A 220 27.51 -19.92 -55.63
CA GLU A 220 27.34 -19.60 -54.20
C GLU A 220 28.67 -19.68 -53.44
N VAL A 221 29.11 -18.53 -52.91
CA VAL A 221 30.20 -18.46 -51.93
C VAL A 221 29.59 -18.67 -50.54
N SER A 222 29.65 -19.91 -50.03
CA SER A 222 29.36 -20.19 -48.63
C SER A 222 30.56 -19.73 -47.79
N GLU A 223 30.34 -18.97 -46.72
CA GLU A 223 31.40 -18.58 -45.76
C GLU A 223 31.05 -19.17 -44.39
N LEU A 224 32.08 -19.64 -43.67
CA LEU A 224 31.93 -20.21 -42.34
C LEU A 224 31.58 -19.10 -41.33
N ASN A 225 30.39 -19.16 -40.74
CA ASN A 225 29.88 -18.12 -39.83
C ASN A 225 30.07 -18.45 -38.34
N GLN A 226 30.12 -19.73 -37.98
CA GLN A 226 30.17 -20.16 -36.59
C GLN A 226 30.83 -21.54 -36.47
N ILE A 227 31.64 -21.72 -35.43
CA ILE A 227 32.21 -23.01 -35.02
C ILE A 227 31.87 -23.20 -33.55
N GLU A 228 31.22 -24.31 -33.22
CA GLU A 228 30.88 -24.68 -31.85
C GLU A 228 31.95 -25.61 -31.26
N TYR A 229 32.43 -25.28 -30.06
CA TYR A 229 33.46 -26.04 -29.34
C TYR A 229 33.13 -26.06 -27.84
N ASP A 230 32.63 -27.20 -27.36
CA ASP A 230 32.22 -27.41 -25.96
C ASP A 230 31.27 -26.29 -25.44
N ALA A 231 31.70 -25.50 -24.46
CA ALA A 231 30.93 -24.36 -23.93
C ALA A 231 31.22 -23.03 -24.64
N SER A 232 32.05 -23.03 -25.68
CA SER A 232 32.49 -21.85 -26.41
C SER A 232 32.04 -21.89 -27.87
N THR A 233 31.72 -20.73 -28.40
CA THR A 233 31.33 -20.51 -29.79
C THR A 233 32.33 -19.54 -30.40
N ILE A 234 32.96 -19.94 -31.51
CA ILE A 234 33.78 -19.05 -32.32
C ILE A 234 32.89 -18.51 -33.44
N VAL A 235 32.63 -17.22 -33.39
CA VAL A 235 31.87 -16.52 -34.43
C VAL A 235 32.84 -15.92 -35.44
N LEU A 236 32.55 -16.12 -36.72
CA LEU A 236 33.34 -15.64 -37.83
C LEU A 236 32.49 -14.70 -38.69
N GLU A 237 33.03 -13.53 -38.99
CA GLU A 237 32.40 -12.61 -39.94
C GLU A 237 33.45 -12.08 -40.91
N VAL A 238 33.19 -12.24 -42.21
CA VAL A 238 34.15 -11.99 -43.29
C VAL A 238 33.71 -10.78 -44.11
N ALA A 239 34.63 -9.86 -44.40
CA ALA A 239 34.36 -8.74 -45.31
C ALA A 239 35.66 -8.18 -45.93
N GLY A 240 35.65 -8.00 -47.25
CA GLY A 240 36.81 -7.46 -47.97
C GLY A 240 38.06 -8.35 -47.81
N TYR A 241 39.14 -7.76 -47.31
CA TYR A 241 40.46 -8.41 -47.17
C TYR A 241 40.74 -8.93 -45.74
N CYS A 242 39.75 -8.93 -44.85
CA CYS A 242 39.90 -9.42 -43.48
C CYS A 242 38.64 -10.08 -42.95
N TYR A 243 38.75 -10.71 -41.80
CA TYR A 243 37.62 -11.24 -41.06
C TYR A 243 37.86 -11.10 -39.55
N ILE A 244 36.78 -11.07 -38.79
CA ILE A 244 36.83 -11.09 -37.33
C ILE A 244 36.45 -12.48 -36.84
N ALA A 245 37.27 -13.03 -35.95
CA ALA A 245 36.95 -14.21 -35.17
C ALA A 245 36.74 -13.80 -33.70
N ALA A 246 35.53 -14.00 -33.17
CA ALA A 246 35.23 -13.73 -31.77
C ALA A 246 34.98 -15.06 -31.03
N VAL A 247 35.78 -15.34 -30.01
CA VAL A 247 35.64 -16.50 -29.12
C VAL A 247 34.73 -16.11 -27.96
N ILE A 248 33.60 -16.80 -27.82
CA ILE A 248 32.53 -16.42 -26.91
C ILE A 248 32.16 -17.64 -26.08
N ARG A 249 32.22 -17.53 -24.75
CA ARG A 249 31.64 -18.55 -23.87
C ARG A 249 30.13 -18.38 -23.85
N GLY A 250 29.38 -19.42 -24.18
CA GLY A 250 27.92 -19.36 -24.36
C GLY A 250 27.49 -19.00 -25.79
N SER A 251 26.21 -18.68 -25.97
CA SER A 251 25.63 -18.40 -27.29
C SER A 251 25.47 -16.88 -27.51
N PRO A 252 26.04 -16.31 -28.58
CA PRO A 252 25.95 -14.88 -28.87
C PRO A 252 24.53 -14.46 -29.28
N SER A 253 24.09 -13.29 -28.82
CA SER A 253 22.80 -12.73 -29.21
C SER A 253 22.78 -12.26 -30.68
N LYS A 254 21.61 -12.22 -31.31
CA LYS A 254 21.46 -11.61 -32.67
C LYS A 254 21.95 -10.16 -32.73
N ARG A 255 21.85 -9.42 -31.62
CA ARG A 255 22.32 -8.05 -31.48
C ARG A 255 23.84 -7.97 -31.48
N TYR A 256 24.52 -8.91 -30.81
CA TYR A 256 25.96 -9.05 -30.85
C TYR A 256 26.45 -9.32 -32.28
N MET A 257 25.82 -10.24 -33.01
CA MET A 257 26.14 -10.52 -34.42
C MET A 257 26.03 -9.26 -35.30
N GLN A 258 25.00 -8.44 -35.09
CA GLN A 258 24.87 -7.15 -35.80
C GLN A 258 25.95 -6.15 -35.40
N LYS A 259 26.37 -6.13 -34.12
CA LYS A 259 27.45 -5.28 -33.62
C LYS A 259 28.79 -5.68 -34.26
N LEU A 260 29.08 -6.97 -34.32
CA LEU A 260 30.24 -7.55 -35.02
C LEU A 260 30.29 -7.11 -36.48
N ARG A 261 29.20 -7.31 -37.23
CA ARG A 261 29.05 -6.88 -38.65
C ARG A 261 29.30 -5.40 -38.85
N LYS A 262 28.66 -4.56 -38.03
CA LYS A 262 28.82 -3.09 -38.12
C LYS A 262 30.24 -2.66 -37.79
N THR A 263 30.90 -3.29 -36.83
CA THR A 263 32.29 -3.00 -36.48
C THR A 263 33.23 -3.39 -37.63
N LEU A 264 33.10 -4.60 -38.17
CA LEU A 264 33.89 -5.05 -39.32
C LEU A 264 33.67 -4.14 -40.54
N GLY A 265 32.41 -3.80 -40.86
CA GLY A 265 32.10 -2.88 -41.95
C GLY A 265 32.81 -1.51 -41.81
N LYS A 266 32.88 -0.95 -40.60
CA LYS A 266 33.63 0.29 -40.33
C LYS A 266 35.14 0.11 -40.53
N ILE A 267 35.69 -1.04 -40.13
CA ILE A 267 37.11 -1.36 -40.30
C ILE A 267 37.44 -1.46 -41.79
N VAL A 268 36.65 -2.19 -42.57
CA VAL A 268 36.86 -2.36 -44.01
C VAL A 268 36.73 -1.03 -44.76
N LEU A 269 35.71 -0.22 -44.45
CA LEU A 269 35.52 1.08 -45.10
C LEU A 269 36.66 2.06 -44.83
N LYS A 270 37.22 2.07 -43.61
CA LYS A 270 38.23 3.05 -43.21
C LYS A 270 39.67 2.58 -43.44
N TYR A 271 39.96 1.29 -43.27
CA TYR A 271 41.31 0.73 -43.29
C TYR A 271 41.52 -0.36 -44.37
N GLY A 272 40.53 -0.66 -45.20
CA GLY A 272 40.56 -1.79 -46.14
C GLY A 272 41.78 -1.80 -47.08
N LYS A 273 42.24 -0.64 -47.58
CA LYS A 273 43.44 -0.55 -48.43
C LYS A 273 44.74 -0.91 -47.70
N LEU A 274 44.87 -0.50 -46.43
CA LEU A 274 46.04 -0.82 -45.60
C LEU A 274 46.04 -2.30 -45.23
N ILE A 275 44.87 -2.85 -44.92
CA ILE A 275 44.68 -4.27 -44.60
C ILE A 275 44.99 -5.15 -45.82
N ALA A 276 44.61 -4.73 -47.03
CA ALA A 276 44.89 -5.49 -48.26
C ALA A 276 46.40 -5.67 -48.52
N ALA A 277 47.22 -4.71 -48.11
CA ALA A 277 48.67 -4.74 -48.28
C ALA A 277 49.42 -5.28 -47.05
N TYR A 278 48.70 -5.85 -46.07
CA TYR A 278 49.29 -6.34 -44.83
C TYR A 278 50.25 -7.51 -45.08
N ASN A 279 51.50 -7.34 -44.68
CA ASN A 279 52.58 -8.30 -44.87
C ASN A 279 53.03 -8.97 -43.55
N GLY A 280 52.32 -8.74 -42.44
CA GLY A 280 52.68 -9.26 -41.13
C GLY A 280 53.36 -8.25 -40.20
N ASP A 281 53.59 -6.99 -40.62
CA ASP A 281 54.06 -5.92 -39.73
C ASP A 281 52.88 -5.20 -39.04
N PRO A 282 52.70 -5.36 -37.70
CA PRO A 282 51.62 -4.72 -36.96
C PRO A 282 51.66 -3.18 -37.00
N ALA A 283 52.82 -2.58 -37.29
CA ALA A 283 52.97 -1.13 -37.39
C ALA A 283 52.30 -0.53 -38.64
N MET A 284 52.01 -1.35 -39.66
CA MET A 284 51.33 -0.93 -40.89
C MET A 284 49.87 -0.52 -40.66
N ILE A 285 49.28 -0.98 -39.55
CA ILE A 285 47.87 -0.78 -39.22
C ILE A 285 47.73 0.16 -38.01
N PRO A 286 47.04 1.30 -38.13
CA PRO A 286 46.91 2.26 -37.03
C PRO A 286 46.23 1.69 -35.78
N ASN A 287 46.76 2.00 -34.59
CA ASN A 287 46.20 1.60 -33.28
C ASN A 287 44.74 2.05 -33.06
N SER A 288 44.24 3.00 -33.85
CA SER A 288 42.83 3.44 -33.86
C SER A 288 41.80 2.35 -34.22
N ILE A 289 42.23 1.12 -34.57
CA ILE A 289 41.36 -0.05 -34.70
C ILE A 289 41.03 -0.67 -33.33
N GLU A 290 41.93 -0.60 -32.35
CA GLU A 290 41.73 -1.22 -31.03
C GLU A 290 40.44 -0.75 -30.34
N PRO A 291 40.10 0.56 -30.28
CA PRO A 291 38.85 1.01 -29.66
C PRO A 291 37.58 0.54 -30.40
N LEU A 292 37.70 0.14 -31.67
CA LEU A 292 36.58 -0.43 -32.43
C LEU A 292 36.37 -1.89 -32.04
N LEU A 293 37.45 -2.65 -31.87
CA LEU A 293 37.42 -4.04 -31.44
C LEU A 293 37.09 -4.16 -29.94
N GLU A 294 37.54 -3.23 -29.10
CA GLU A 294 37.23 -3.18 -27.65
C GLU A 294 35.73 -2.99 -27.39
N LYS A 295 35.00 -2.38 -28.34
CA LYS A 295 33.54 -2.32 -28.23
C LYS A 295 32.91 -3.70 -28.33
N LEU A 296 33.54 -4.65 -29.04
CA LEU A 296 33.05 -6.02 -29.17
C LEU A 296 33.30 -6.84 -27.90
N THR A 297 34.26 -6.45 -27.06
CA THR A 297 34.60 -7.20 -25.85
C THR A 297 33.75 -6.84 -24.62
N ARG A 298 33.09 -5.67 -24.62
CA ARG A 298 32.24 -5.22 -23.50
C ARG A 298 30.90 -5.96 -23.47
N THR A 299 30.59 -6.60 -22.34
CA THR A 299 29.32 -7.29 -22.05
C THR A 299 28.14 -6.31 -22.00
N GLU A 300 26.97 -6.71 -22.52
CA GLU A 300 25.76 -5.87 -22.57
C GLU A 300 25.31 -5.37 -21.18
N ALA A 301 25.61 -6.12 -20.11
CA ALA A 301 25.28 -5.77 -18.73
C ALA A 301 25.93 -4.46 -18.23
N GLN A 302 27.04 -4.01 -18.83
CA GLN A 302 27.74 -2.79 -18.40
C GLN A 302 27.23 -1.50 -19.06
N GLU A 303 26.37 -1.56 -20.09
CA GLU A 303 26.00 -0.34 -20.84
C GLU A 303 24.86 0.49 -20.21
N LYS A 304 24.08 -0.01 -19.25
CA LYS A 304 23.03 0.79 -18.56
C LYS A 304 22.79 0.40 -17.10
N ALA A 305 23.58 0.95 -16.18
CA ALA A 305 23.16 1.09 -14.79
C ALA A 305 22.21 2.31 -14.66
N SER A 306 20.90 2.11 -14.78
CA SER A 306 19.91 3.17 -14.51
C SER A 306 19.79 3.41 -13.00
N LYS A 307 19.78 4.68 -12.61
CA LYS A 307 19.67 5.18 -11.22
C LYS A 307 18.53 4.51 -10.42
N PRO A 308 18.67 4.40 -9.08
CA PRO A 308 17.66 3.74 -8.22
C PRO A 308 16.31 4.48 -8.25
N PRO A 309 15.18 3.76 -8.05
CA PRO A 309 13.85 4.28 -8.35
C PRO A 309 13.22 5.03 -7.16
N TYR A 310 13.76 6.19 -6.81
CA TYR A 310 13.21 7.02 -5.73
C TYR A 310 11.74 7.42 -5.97
N ALA A 311 11.29 7.54 -7.22
CA ALA A 311 9.91 7.92 -7.56
C ALA A 311 8.88 6.86 -7.10
N LEU A 312 9.19 5.57 -7.24
CA LEU A 312 8.29 4.49 -6.82
C LEU A 312 8.22 4.35 -5.31
N LEU A 313 9.36 4.56 -4.62
CA LEU A 313 9.39 4.62 -3.16
C LEU A 313 8.60 5.82 -2.61
N ALA A 314 8.64 6.96 -3.30
CA ALA A 314 7.85 8.14 -2.94
C ALA A 314 6.34 7.90 -3.10
N ILE A 315 5.91 7.22 -4.18
CA ILE A 315 4.50 6.85 -4.39
C ILE A 315 4.04 5.86 -3.31
N LEU A 316 4.85 4.82 -3.04
CA LEU A 316 4.53 3.83 -2.01
C LEU A 316 4.46 4.48 -0.62
N GLY A 317 5.39 5.38 -0.31
CA GLY A 317 5.39 6.18 0.91
C GLY A 317 4.15 7.08 1.03
N ALA A 318 3.73 7.72 -0.06
CA ALA A 318 2.51 8.54 -0.08
C ALA A 318 1.25 7.72 0.14
N ILE A 319 1.17 6.51 -0.43
CA ILE A 319 0.06 5.57 -0.20
C ILE A 319 0.04 5.14 1.26
N ILE A 320 1.17 4.69 1.82
CA ILE A 320 1.25 4.29 3.24
C ILE A 320 0.89 5.45 4.17
N PHE A 321 1.37 6.66 3.87
CA PHE A 321 1.04 7.85 4.64
C PHE A 321 -0.45 8.19 4.55
N PHE A 322 -1.05 8.11 3.37
CA PHE A 322 -2.48 8.35 3.18
C PHE A 322 -3.33 7.34 3.96
N TRP A 323 -3.05 6.04 3.84
CA TRP A 323 -3.75 5.01 4.59
C TRP A 323 -3.52 5.14 6.10
N GLY A 324 -2.29 5.42 6.53
CA GLY A 324 -1.96 5.70 7.93
C GLY A 324 -2.73 6.90 8.49
N PHE A 325 -2.86 7.97 7.71
CA PHE A 325 -3.63 9.15 8.08
C PHE A 325 -5.14 8.85 8.18
N VAL A 326 -5.71 8.10 7.23
CA VAL A 326 -7.12 7.67 7.27
C VAL A 326 -7.40 6.81 8.50
N LEU A 327 -6.56 5.79 8.76
CA LEU A 327 -6.68 4.93 9.93
C LEU A 327 -6.53 5.71 11.25
N TYR A 328 -5.57 6.63 11.31
CA TYR A 328 -5.36 7.48 12.47
C TYR A 328 -6.57 8.37 12.75
N ARG A 329 -7.12 9.05 11.72
CA ARG A 329 -8.31 9.88 11.88
C ARG A 329 -9.53 9.07 12.33
N GLY A 330 -9.72 7.86 11.79
CA GLY A 330 -10.78 6.94 12.23
C GLY A 330 -10.62 6.53 13.70
N SER A 331 -9.41 6.19 14.14
CA SER A 331 -9.15 5.84 15.54
C SER A 331 -9.41 7.00 16.50
N VAL A 332 -9.01 8.22 16.12
CA VAL A 332 -9.29 9.43 16.92
C VAL A 332 -10.78 9.70 17.02
N ALA A 333 -11.53 9.58 15.91
CA ALA A 333 -12.99 9.73 15.90
C ALA A 333 -13.66 8.75 16.88
N ASN A 334 -13.36 7.45 16.76
CA ASN A 334 -13.93 6.41 17.61
C ASN A 334 -13.58 6.62 19.10
N ARG A 335 -12.37 7.09 19.41
CA ARG A 335 -11.97 7.42 20.80
C ARG A 335 -12.78 8.57 21.37
N ILE A 336 -13.09 9.59 20.58
CA ILE A 336 -13.87 10.75 21.02
C ILE A 336 -15.33 10.34 21.21
N GLU A 337 -15.90 9.57 20.29
CA GLU A 337 -17.25 9.01 20.42
C GLU A 337 -17.38 8.16 21.69
N ALA A 338 -16.46 7.21 21.90
CA ALA A 338 -16.48 6.34 23.06
C ALA A 338 -16.33 7.10 24.39
N LYS A 339 -15.43 8.09 24.45
CA LYS A 339 -15.28 8.95 25.63
C LYS A 339 -16.52 9.80 25.88
N THR A 340 -17.14 10.32 24.82
CA THR A 340 -18.35 11.14 24.95
C THR A 340 -19.53 10.29 25.40
N SER A 341 -19.68 9.08 24.86
CA SER A 341 -20.69 8.12 25.31
C SER A 341 -20.48 7.80 26.78
N ALA A 342 -19.26 7.43 27.19
CA ALA A 342 -18.95 7.13 28.58
C ALA A 342 -19.21 8.31 29.53
N ALA A 343 -18.95 9.55 29.10
CA ALA A 343 -19.23 10.75 29.89
C ALA A 343 -20.73 11.06 30.01
N LEU A 344 -21.51 10.77 28.96
CA LEU A 344 -22.98 10.88 28.99
C LEU A 344 -23.59 9.80 29.88
N ASP A 345 -23.08 8.56 29.81
CA ASP A 345 -23.50 7.43 30.65
C ASP A 345 -23.12 7.62 32.13
N ALA A 346 -22.06 8.37 32.41
CA ALA A 346 -21.65 8.71 33.78
C ALA A 346 -22.57 9.75 34.44
N ALA A 347 -23.37 10.50 33.67
CA ALA A 347 -24.35 11.43 34.21
C ALA A 347 -25.65 10.68 34.55
N PRO A 348 -26.05 10.52 35.84
CA PRO A 348 -27.19 9.68 36.23
C PRO A 348 -28.52 10.11 35.60
N GLU A 349 -28.68 11.40 35.33
CA GLU A 349 -29.87 11.97 34.69
C GLU A 349 -29.93 11.73 33.17
N LEU A 350 -28.79 11.44 32.52
CA LEU A 350 -28.71 11.25 31.07
C LEU A 350 -28.54 9.78 30.67
N SER A 351 -27.98 8.96 31.55
CA SER A 351 -27.67 7.54 31.30
C SER A 351 -28.90 6.68 30.99
N ILE A 352 -30.09 7.13 31.40
CA ILE A 352 -31.37 6.45 31.09
C ILE A 352 -31.76 6.68 29.62
N TYR A 353 -31.25 7.74 28.98
CA TYR A 353 -31.58 8.11 27.61
C TYR A 353 -30.49 7.62 26.66
N ARG A 354 -30.91 7.01 25.55
CA ARG A 354 -29.99 6.61 24.47
C ARG A 354 -29.58 7.84 23.67
N ILE A 355 -28.46 8.43 24.05
CA ILE A 355 -27.83 9.54 23.32
C ILE A 355 -26.59 8.98 22.62
N SER A 356 -26.61 8.99 21.29
CA SER A 356 -25.52 8.49 20.45
C SER A 356 -24.65 9.66 19.97
N PRO A 357 -23.36 9.70 20.35
CA PRO A 357 -22.40 10.62 19.77
C PRO A 357 -21.82 10.06 18.47
N GLU A 358 -21.81 10.86 17.40
CA GLU A 358 -21.25 10.49 16.10
C GLU A 358 -20.31 11.59 15.57
N MET A 359 -19.13 11.20 15.11
CA MET A 359 -18.10 12.08 14.58
C MET A 359 -18.17 12.16 13.05
N HIS A 360 -18.58 13.32 12.54
CA HIS A 360 -18.65 13.61 11.11
C HIS A 360 -17.76 14.80 10.74
N TRP A 361 -16.74 14.57 9.92
CA TRP A 361 -15.85 15.62 9.35
C TRP A 361 -15.30 16.65 10.38
N GLY A 362 -14.99 16.21 11.60
CA GLY A 362 -14.47 17.10 12.66
C GLY A 362 -15.57 17.86 13.42
N LYS A 363 -16.83 17.43 13.29
CA LYS A 363 -17.98 17.86 14.08
C LYS A 363 -18.47 16.67 14.89
N LEU A 364 -18.80 16.90 16.17
CA LEU A 364 -19.39 15.89 17.04
C LEU A 364 -20.89 16.11 17.11
N THR A 365 -21.67 15.20 16.54
CA THR A 365 -23.12 15.26 16.52
C THR A 365 -23.69 14.40 17.64
N LEU A 366 -24.60 14.96 18.43
CA LEU A 366 -25.36 14.23 19.45
C LEU A 366 -26.77 13.98 18.92
N ALA A 367 -27.15 12.71 18.77
CA ALA A 367 -28.48 12.31 18.37
C ALA A 367 -29.17 11.53 19.50
N GLY A 368 -30.44 11.81 19.75
CA GLY A 368 -31.20 11.14 20.81
C GLY A 368 -32.51 11.84 21.12
N ARG A 369 -33.23 11.32 22.11
CA ARG A 369 -34.47 11.91 22.64
C ARG A 369 -34.35 12.07 24.14
N VAL A 370 -34.74 13.25 24.64
CA VAL A 370 -34.76 13.58 26.07
C VAL A 370 -36.09 14.26 26.42
N PRO A 371 -36.54 14.24 27.68
CA PRO A 371 -37.86 14.72 28.07
C PRO A 371 -37.97 16.25 28.24
N ASN A 372 -36.85 16.98 28.27
CA ASN A 372 -36.85 18.44 28.44
C ASN A 372 -35.60 19.09 27.81
N GLN A 373 -35.66 20.41 27.66
CA GLN A 373 -34.57 21.20 27.07
C GLN A 373 -33.32 21.24 27.97
N ASP A 374 -33.48 21.21 29.29
CA ASP A 374 -32.35 21.26 30.23
C ASP A 374 -31.40 20.07 30.07
N LEU A 375 -31.94 18.86 29.88
CA LEU A 375 -31.16 17.65 29.65
C LEU A 375 -30.47 17.68 28.29
N LYS A 376 -31.13 18.26 27.26
CA LYS A 376 -30.51 18.50 25.96
C LYS A 376 -29.28 19.41 26.10
N ASP A 377 -29.41 20.52 26.82
CA ASP A 377 -28.32 21.47 27.01
C ASP A 377 -27.18 20.89 27.87
N LYS A 378 -27.53 20.09 28.88
CA LYS A 378 -26.56 19.36 29.72
C LYS A 378 -25.75 18.36 28.92
N ALA A 379 -26.39 17.59 28.03
CA ALA A 379 -25.69 16.68 27.11
C ALA A 379 -24.72 17.44 26.18
N GLY A 380 -25.13 18.60 25.66
CA GLY A 380 -24.26 19.47 24.85
C GLY A 380 -23.04 20.00 25.61
N LYS A 381 -23.20 20.36 26.88
CA LYS A 381 -22.10 20.80 27.76
C LYS A 381 -21.11 19.68 28.03
N ILE A 382 -21.59 18.46 28.34
CA ILE A 382 -20.73 17.29 28.57
C ILE A 382 -19.91 16.98 27.32
N ALA A 383 -20.54 16.97 26.13
CA ALA A 383 -19.83 16.78 24.88
C ALA A 383 -18.77 17.86 24.62
N SER A 384 -19.07 19.12 24.95
CA SER A 384 -18.12 20.24 24.82
C SER A 384 -16.92 20.11 25.76
N GLN A 385 -17.09 19.51 26.95
CA GLN A 385 -16.00 19.26 27.90
C GLN A 385 -15.07 18.13 27.44
N VAL A 386 -15.63 17.08 26.85
CA VAL A 386 -14.85 15.95 26.32
C VAL A 386 -14.08 16.33 25.05
N ALA A 387 -14.66 17.22 24.24
CA ALA A 387 -14.15 17.59 22.93
C ALA A 387 -14.08 19.13 22.73
N PRO A 388 -13.23 19.86 23.47
CA PRO A 388 -13.23 21.33 23.49
C PRO A 388 -12.83 21.98 22.16
N ASN A 389 -12.07 21.27 21.33
CA ASN A 389 -11.57 21.77 20.04
C ASN A 389 -12.47 21.40 18.84
N LEU A 390 -13.65 20.81 19.10
CA LEU A 390 -14.56 20.33 18.07
C LEU A 390 -15.88 21.11 18.12
N LYS A 391 -16.47 21.32 16.94
CA LYS A 391 -17.81 21.91 16.84
C LYS A 391 -18.85 20.87 17.26
N ILE A 392 -19.64 21.17 18.28
CA ILE A 392 -20.72 20.29 18.75
C ILE A 392 -22.02 20.60 18.00
N ASP A 393 -22.66 19.56 17.49
CA ASP A 393 -23.99 19.61 16.87
C ASP A 393 -25.00 18.90 17.76
N ASN A 394 -25.79 19.66 18.52
CA ASN A 394 -26.77 19.07 19.42
C ASN A 394 -28.11 18.87 18.72
N GLN A 395 -28.26 17.73 18.04
CA GLN A 395 -29.48 17.32 17.34
C GLN A 395 -30.43 16.49 18.22
N ILE A 396 -30.23 16.49 19.54
CA ILE A 396 -31.14 15.83 20.48
C ILE A 396 -32.52 16.48 20.39
N ILE A 397 -33.56 15.66 20.32
CA ILE A 397 -34.96 16.10 20.30
C ILE A 397 -35.47 16.12 21.75
N ALA A 398 -35.82 17.30 22.25
CA ALA A 398 -36.52 17.44 23.52
C ALA A 398 -38.01 17.24 23.28
N VAL A 399 -38.59 16.18 23.82
CA VAL A 399 -40.04 15.94 23.80
C VAL A 399 -40.58 16.30 25.17
N GLU A 400 -41.23 17.45 25.29
CA GLU A 400 -41.84 17.88 26.56
C GLU A 400 -42.86 16.84 27.02
N VAL A 401 -42.54 16.15 28.13
CA VAL A 401 -43.49 15.25 28.78
C VAL A 401 -44.57 16.14 29.40
N PRO A 402 -45.85 15.98 29.04
CA PRO A 402 -46.92 16.79 29.61
C PRO A 402 -46.94 16.57 31.14
N ALA A 403 -46.96 17.67 31.89
CA ALA A 403 -47.10 17.62 33.34
C ALA A 403 -48.40 16.90 33.71
N ASP A 404 -48.35 16.07 34.76
CA ASP A 404 -49.54 15.38 35.26
C ASP A 404 -50.58 16.42 35.71
N PRO A 405 -51.81 16.43 35.14
CA PRO A 405 -52.85 17.38 35.50
C PRO A 405 -53.20 17.35 37.00
N VAL A 406 -53.11 16.18 37.65
CA VAL A 406 -53.46 16.00 39.05
C VAL A 406 -52.42 16.63 39.96
N LEU A 407 -51.13 16.41 39.66
CA LEU A 407 -50.03 17.02 40.42
C LEU A 407 -49.99 18.53 40.24
N THR A 408 -50.28 19.01 39.02
CA THR A 408 -50.36 20.45 38.71
C THR A 408 -51.47 21.12 39.51
N ALA A 409 -52.67 20.53 39.55
CA ALA A 409 -53.79 21.05 40.33
C ALA A 409 -53.48 21.11 41.83
N GLY A 410 -52.90 20.04 42.39
CA GLY A 410 -52.51 20.02 43.81
C GLY A 410 -51.46 21.06 44.16
N GLU A 411 -50.51 21.32 43.26
CA GLU A 411 -49.50 22.36 43.46
C GLU A 411 -50.09 23.77 43.39
N ILE A 412 -51.05 24.02 42.49
CA ILE A 412 -51.80 25.29 42.41
C ILE A 412 -52.58 25.54 43.70
N GLU A 413 -53.29 24.55 44.22
CA GLU A 413 -54.01 24.65 45.50
C GLU A 413 -53.04 24.93 46.66
N ARG A 414 -51.91 24.22 46.71
CA ARG A 414 -50.88 24.41 47.74
C ARG A 414 -50.29 25.81 47.72
N VAL A 415 -49.94 26.33 46.55
CA VAL A 415 -49.39 27.69 46.39
C VAL A 415 -50.45 28.74 46.77
N THR A 416 -51.70 28.56 46.35
CA THR A 416 -52.82 29.42 46.75
C THR A 416 -52.98 29.46 48.27
N TRP A 417 -52.96 28.29 48.92
CA TRP A 417 -53.07 28.18 50.37
C TRP A 417 -51.92 28.91 51.08
N ILE A 418 -50.68 28.74 50.63
CA ILE A 418 -49.49 29.41 51.21
C ILE A 418 -49.62 30.94 51.15
N PHE A 419 -50.04 31.48 50.00
CA PHE A 419 -50.19 32.93 49.86
C PHE A 419 -51.33 33.47 50.71
N ASN A 420 -52.44 32.73 50.86
CA ASN A 420 -53.55 33.10 51.73
C ASN A 420 -53.23 33.07 53.23
N GLN A 421 -52.09 32.48 53.64
CA GLN A 421 -51.60 32.59 55.02
C GLN A 421 -50.91 33.95 55.30
N LYS A 422 -50.55 34.71 54.25
CA LYS A 422 -49.91 36.02 54.43
C LYS A 422 -50.95 37.08 54.74
N GLU A 423 -50.60 37.97 55.66
CA GLU A 423 -51.48 39.06 56.05
C GLU A 423 -51.85 39.95 54.85
N GLY A 424 -53.16 40.19 54.68
CA GLY A 424 -53.69 41.04 53.62
C GLY A 424 -53.76 40.39 52.23
N VAL A 425 -53.49 39.09 52.10
CA VAL A 425 -53.65 38.33 50.85
C VAL A 425 -54.88 37.42 50.95
N ALA A 426 -55.79 37.55 49.99
CA ALA A 426 -56.95 36.69 49.85
C ALA A 426 -57.19 36.44 48.35
N ILE A 427 -56.68 35.33 47.85
CA ILE A 427 -56.70 34.97 46.44
C ILE A 427 -57.34 33.60 46.19
N THR A 428 -57.92 33.44 45.01
CA THR A 428 -58.39 32.18 44.45
C THR A 428 -57.73 31.97 43.10
N ALA A 429 -57.32 30.73 42.83
CA ALA A 429 -56.69 30.36 41.56
C ALA A 429 -57.53 29.29 40.85
N HIS A 430 -57.79 29.50 39.57
CA HIS A 430 -58.50 28.56 38.71
C HIS A 430 -57.61 28.16 37.54
N HIS A 431 -57.44 26.86 37.32
CA HIS A 431 -56.61 26.33 36.24
C HIS A 431 -57.48 25.89 35.06
N ASP A 432 -57.23 26.47 33.89
CA ASP A 432 -57.75 25.98 32.62
C ASP A 432 -56.73 25.02 32.00
N TYR A 433 -57.05 23.72 32.07
CA TYR A 433 -56.19 22.65 31.56
C TYR A 433 -55.99 22.67 30.05
N ASN A 434 -56.93 23.23 29.28
CA ASN A 434 -56.84 23.25 27.81
C ASN A 434 -55.87 24.33 27.34
N THR A 435 -55.89 25.49 27.99
CA THR A 435 -55.03 26.62 27.66
C THR A 435 -53.79 26.71 28.54
N LYS A 436 -53.64 25.80 29.52
CA LYS A 436 -52.57 25.79 30.53
C LYS A 436 -52.42 27.15 31.23
N THR A 437 -53.57 27.80 31.45
CA THR A 437 -53.66 29.15 32.02
C THR A 437 -54.14 29.07 33.45
N VAL A 438 -53.47 29.74 34.37
CA VAL A 438 -53.97 29.95 35.73
C VAL A 438 -54.52 31.37 35.85
N ALA A 439 -55.82 31.50 36.12
CA ALA A 439 -56.46 32.76 36.47
C ALA A 439 -56.39 32.94 37.99
N VAL A 440 -55.71 33.99 38.45
CA VAL A 440 -55.60 34.33 39.87
C VAL A 440 -56.38 35.61 40.12
N GLU A 441 -57.37 35.53 41.01
CA GLU A 441 -58.26 36.63 41.36
C GLU A 441 -58.26 36.85 42.88
N GLY A 442 -58.57 38.06 43.35
CA GLY A 442 -58.67 38.36 44.78
C GLY A 442 -58.07 39.70 45.20
N LEU A 443 -57.73 39.85 46.49
CA LEU A 443 -57.05 41.02 47.03
C LEU A 443 -55.62 40.72 47.47
N VAL A 444 -54.73 41.69 47.25
CA VAL A 444 -53.33 41.67 47.68
C VAL A 444 -52.98 42.97 48.40
N PRO A 445 -52.00 42.99 49.32
CA PRO A 445 -51.67 44.20 50.07
C PRO A 445 -51.02 45.28 49.20
N ASP A 446 -50.22 44.88 48.21
CA ASP A 446 -49.52 45.80 47.32
C ASP A 446 -49.22 45.13 45.96
N ARG A 447 -48.65 45.92 45.04
CA ARG A 447 -48.28 45.46 43.70
C ARG A 447 -47.13 44.44 43.71
N SER A 448 -46.21 44.52 44.67
CA SER A 448 -45.10 43.57 44.80
C SER A 448 -45.62 42.17 45.15
N ALA A 449 -46.63 42.07 46.02
CA ALA A 449 -47.32 40.83 46.33
C ALA A 449 -47.99 40.23 45.08
N ALA A 450 -48.65 41.05 44.25
CA ALA A 450 -49.22 40.59 42.97
C ALA A 450 -48.15 39.99 42.05
N GLU A 451 -47.00 40.65 41.93
CA GLU A 451 -45.88 40.18 41.11
C GLU A 451 -45.27 38.88 41.65
N GLN A 452 -45.07 38.78 42.96
CA GLN A 452 -44.59 37.55 43.61
C GLN A 452 -45.54 36.36 43.39
N ILE A 453 -46.85 36.60 43.48
CA ILE A 453 -47.88 35.61 43.21
C ILE A 453 -47.77 35.14 41.74
N THR A 454 -47.75 36.07 40.78
CA THR A 454 -47.59 35.71 39.35
C THR A 454 -46.32 34.90 39.09
N GLN A 455 -45.19 35.29 39.68
CA GLN A 455 -43.92 34.57 39.52
C GLN A 455 -43.93 33.19 40.16
N ALA A 456 -44.65 33.00 41.27
CA ALA A 456 -44.78 31.70 41.91
C ALA A 456 -45.62 30.74 41.07
N PHE A 457 -46.78 31.17 40.56
CA PHE A 457 -47.64 30.33 39.72
C PHE A 457 -46.98 29.97 38.37
N LYS A 458 -46.16 30.86 37.78
CA LYS A 458 -45.39 30.56 36.56
C LYS A 458 -44.34 29.47 36.73
N LYS A 459 -43.91 29.17 37.96
CA LYS A 459 -42.93 28.12 38.25
C LYS A 459 -43.56 26.75 38.42
N ILE A 460 -44.89 26.66 38.46
CA ILE A 460 -45.60 25.40 38.62
C ILE A 460 -45.52 24.62 37.30
N PRO A 461 -45.02 23.36 37.32
CA PRO A 461 -45.01 22.51 36.13
C PRO A 461 -46.42 22.36 35.55
N GLY A 462 -46.57 22.57 34.24
CA GLY A 462 -47.86 22.48 33.55
C GLY A 462 -48.58 23.81 33.35
N VAL A 463 -48.11 24.91 33.96
CA VAL A 463 -48.65 26.26 33.78
C VAL A 463 -47.81 27.04 32.76
N GLU A 464 -48.41 27.43 31.63
CA GLU A 464 -47.72 28.22 30.60
C GLU A 464 -47.98 29.72 30.78
N THR A 465 -49.21 30.08 31.16
CA THR A 465 -49.60 31.49 31.33
C THR A 465 -50.34 31.70 32.65
N VAL A 466 -50.17 32.90 33.22
CA VAL A 466 -50.83 33.29 34.47
C VAL A 466 -51.54 34.62 34.20
N THR A 467 -52.85 34.61 34.32
CA THR A 467 -53.69 35.81 34.24
C THR A 467 -53.94 36.29 35.65
N ASN A 468 -53.37 37.45 36.00
CA ASN A 468 -53.50 38.00 37.34
C ASN A 468 -54.49 39.17 37.34
N THR A 469 -55.66 38.99 37.94
CA THR A 469 -56.72 40.00 38.08
C THR A 469 -56.90 40.47 39.52
N VAL A 470 -55.92 40.19 40.39
CA VAL A 470 -55.96 40.63 41.79
C VAL A 470 -56.02 42.16 41.90
N GLN A 471 -56.82 42.66 42.82
CA GLN A 471 -56.93 44.08 43.14
C GLN A 471 -56.11 44.39 44.39
N ILE A 472 -55.61 45.62 44.47
CA ILE A 472 -54.86 46.07 45.65
C ILE A 472 -55.86 46.39 46.76
N ARG A 473 -55.61 45.87 47.96
CA ARG A 473 -56.43 46.07 49.16
C ARG A 473 -56.60 47.57 49.43
N PRO A 474 -57.83 48.07 49.53
CA PRO A 474 -58.05 49.48 49.83
C PRO A 474 -57.68 49.77 51.29
N ILE A 475 -56.96 50.87 51.54
CA ILE A 475 -56.48 51.26 52.87
C ILE A 475 -57.45 52.30 53.48
N LEU A 476 -57.79 52.13 54.75
CA LEU A 476 -58.63 53.06 55.51
C LEU A 476 -57.86 53.63 56.71
N GLU A 477 -57.20 54.78 56.54
CA GLU A 477 -56.40 55.42 57.59
C GLU A 477 -57.22 56.35 58.51
N THR A 478 -58.46 55.97 58.83
CA THR A 478 -59.32 56.80 59.70
C THR A 478 -59.14 56.39 61.17
N ARG A 479 -59.00 57.38 62.06
CA ARG A 479 -59.01 57.19 63.52
C ARG A 479 -60.09 58.03 64.17
N ILE A 480 -60.73 57.49 65.19
CA ILE A 480 -61.74 58.20 66.02
C ILE A 480 -61.17 58.35 67.43
N TYR A 481 -61.10 59.58 67.94
CA TYR A 481 -60.43 59.90 69.20
C TYR A 481 -61.40 60.08 70.36
N PHE A 482 -60.95 59.75 71.58
CA PHE A 482 -61.77 59.72 72.79
C PHE A 482 -61.16 60.53 73.94
N GLU A 483 -62.04 61.04 74.80
CA GLU A 483 -61.64 61.69 76.04
C GLU A 483 -60.95 60.72 77.01
N SER A 484 -60.21 61.26 77.99
CA SER A 484 -59.52 60.46 79.01
C SER A 484 -60.51 59.63 79.83
N GLY A 485 -60.24 58.32 80.01
CA GLY A 485 -61.04 57.43 80.86
C GLY A 485 -62.52 57.28 80.46
N SER A 486 -62.89 57.64 79.23
CA SER A 486 -64.28 57.78 78.77
C SER A 486 -64.50 57.17 77.38
N THR A 487 -65.75 56.84 77.07
CA THR A 487 -66.25 56.45 75.74
C THR A 487 -66.80 57.63 74.94
N LYS A 488 -66.69 58.87 75.47
CA LYS A 488 -67.07 60.09 74.76
C LYS A 488 -66.02 60.47 73.72
N TYR A 489 -66.48 60.86 72.53
CA TYR A 489 -65.62 61.34 71.46
C TYR A 489 -64.96 62.67 71.85
N SER A 490 -63.66 62.81 71.57
CA SER A 490 -62.88 64.02 71.88
C SER A 490 -62.90 65.05 70.74
N SER A 491 -63.32 64.67 69.54
CA SER A 491 -63.21 65.50 68.33
C SER A 491 -64.57 65.76 67.69
N PRO A 492 -64.91 67.02 67.33
CA PRO A 492 -66.18 67.36 66.69
C PRO A 492 -66.31 66.82 65.26
N ASP A 493 -65.20 66.46 64.60
CA ASP A 493 -65.18 65.89 63.24
C ASP A 493 -65.56 64.40 63.17
N THR A 494 -65.95 63.79 64.30
CA THR A 494 -66.28 62.36 64.38
C THR A 494 -67.41 61.98 63.41
N ALA A 495 -68.43 62.84 63.25
CA ALA A 495 -69.54 62.58 62.33
C ALA A 495 -69.08 62.49 60.86
N ASP A 496 -68.17 63.38 60.44
CA ASP A 496 -67.63 63.36 59.07
C ASP A 496 -66.72 62.14 58.84
N ARG A 497 -65.97 61.72 59.87
CA ARG A 497 -65.15 60.49 59.84
C ARG A 497 -66.02 59.24 59.70
N LEU A 498 -67.12 59.14 60.44
CA LEU A 498 -68.07 58.03 60.32
C LEU A 498 -68.69 57.96 58.91
N ARG A 499 -69.07 59.11 58.34
CA ARG A 499 -69.57 59.19 56.96
C ARG A 499 -68.52 58.77 55.93
N ALA A 500 -67.25 59.15 56.12
CA ALA A 500 -66.15 58.73 55.24
C ALA A 500 -65.94 57.20 55.27
N ILE A 501 -66.06 56.58 56.44
CA ILE A 501 -65.96 55.11 56.59
C ILE A 501 -67.13 54.42 55.88
N ARG A 502 -68.35 54.96 55.98
CA ARG A 502 -69.51 54.45 55.22
C ARG A 502 -69.25 54.50 53.71
N LEU A 503 -68.87 55.66 53.18
CA LEU A 503 -68.57 55.83 51.75
C LEU A 503 -67.46 54.88 51.28
N PHE A 504 -66.47 54.62 52.12
CA PHE A 504 -65.43 53.63 51.84
C PHE A 504 -66.01 52.22 51.72
N LEU A 505 -66.91 51.80 52.62
CA LEU A 505 -67.53 50.48 52.59
C LEU A 505 -68.56 50.30 51.48
N ASP A 506 -69.24 51.38 51.07
CA ASP A 506 -70.16 51.40 49.93
C ASP A 506 -69.41 51.19 48.61
N ARG A 507 -68.22 51.79 48.48
CA ARG A 507 -67.35 51.60 47.30
C ARG A 507 -66.66 50.24 47.25
N ASN A 508 -66.61 49.51 48.37
CA ASN A 508 -65.92 48.24 48.50
C ASN A 508 -66.84 47.19 49.16
N PRO A 509 -67.86 46.65 48.45
CA PRO A 509 -68.91 45.83 49.05
C PRO A 509 -68.40 44.51 49.67
N GLY A 510 -67.30 43.93 49.19
CA GLY A 510 -66.72 42.70 49.71
C GLY A 510 -65.78 42.85 50.91
N VAL A 511 -65.56 44.08 51.40
CA VAL A 511 -64.62 44.38 52.49
C VAL A 511 -65.33 44.43 53.83
N HIS A 512 -64.72 43.86 54.86
CA HIS A 512 -65.13 43.93 56.26
C HIS A 512 -64.14 44.81 57.04
N LEU A 513 -64.58 45.41 58.15
CA LEU A 513 -63.71 46.19 59.04
C LEU A 513 -63.57 45.49 60.38
N ARG A 514 -62.32 45.36 60.82
CA ARG A 514 -61.98 45.09 62.20
C ARG A 514 -61.83 46.43 62.93
N ILE A 515 -62.67 46.67 63.92
CA ILE A 515 -62.73 47.89 64.73
C ILE A 515 -61.90 47.64 65.97
N ILE A 516 -60.76 48.33 66.08
CA ILE A 516 -59.76 48.08 67.12
C ILE A 516 -59.66 49.31 68.00
N GLY A 517 -60.04 49.13 69.27
CA GLY A 517 -59.98 50.19 70.26
C GLY A 517 -58.66 50.18 71.01
N HIS A 518 -58.01 51.34 71.06
CA HIS A 518 -56.78 51.56 71.80
C HIS A 518 -57.01 52.53 72.97
N THR A 519 -56.16 52.38 73.97
CA THR A 519 -56.08 53.24 75.14
C THR A 519 -54.65 53.76 75.31
N ASP A 520 -54.49 54.76 76.18
CA ASP A 520 -53.15 55.14 76.62
C ASP A 520 -52.61 54.12 77.63
N TYR A 521 -51.30 54.18 77.91
CA TYR A 521 -50.63 53.24 78.79
C TYR A 521 -50.83 53.55 80.29
N THR A 522 -51.68 54.51 80.65
CA THR A 522 -51.88 54.92 82.05
C THR A 522 -53.00 54.12 82.70
N GLY A 523 -52.78 53.61 83.92
CA GLY A 523 -53.80 52.87 84.68
C GLY A 523 -53.65 51.35 84.63
N TYR A 524 -54.73 50.64 85.00
CA TYR A 524 -54.74 49.17 85.11
C TYR A 524 -55.05 48.52 83.76
N GLN A 525 -54.13 47.70 83.24
CA GLN A 525 -54.18 47.16 81.89
C GLN A 525 -55.50 46.42 81.55
N PRO A 526 -56.05 45.50 82.37
CA PRO A 526 -57.34 44.87 82.05
C PRO A 526 -58.52 45.84 81.93
N LYS A 527 -58.52 46.92 82.72
CA LYS A 527 -59.54 47.97 82.64
C LYS A 527 -59.37 48.83 81.39
N ASN A 528 -58.14 49.06 80.97
CA ASN A 528 -57.82 49.75 79.71
C ASN A 528 -58.20 48.93 78.48
N GLN A 529 -57.98 47.62 78.53
CA GLN A 529 -58.40 46.66 77.52
C GLN A 529 -59.94 46.66 77.38
N GLU A 530 -60.65 46.55 78.51
CA GLU A 530 -62.12 46.66 78.53
C GLU A 530 -62.61 48.01 77.98
N LEU A 531 -61.99 49.12 78.37
CA LEU A 531 -62.32 50.45 77.86
C LEU A 531 -62.06 50.57 76.34
N GLY A 532 -61.00 49.95 75.83
CA GLY A 532 -60.71 49.84 74.39
C GLY A 532 -61.83 49.13 73.63
N ILE A 533 -62.26 47.95 74.12
CA ILE A 533 -63.39 47.21 73.56
C ILE A 533 -64.68 48.04 73.62
N GLN A 534 -64.96 48.72 74.73
CA GLN A 534 -66.14 49.56 74.88
C GLN A 534 -66.15 50.71 73.86
N ARG A 535 -65.01 51.37 73.63
CA ARG A 535 -64.86 52.40 72.59
C ARG A 535 -65.09 51.85 71.19
N ALA A 536 -64.53 50.67 70.89
CA ALA A 536 -64.75 49.99 69.62
C ALA A 536 -66.23 49.63 69.40
N ARG A 537 -66.94 49.18 70.44
CA ARG A 537 -68.40 48.92 70.39
C ARG A 537 -69.23 50.18 70.19
N VAL A 538 -68.87 51.29 70.84
CA VAL A 538 -69.56 52.58 70.62
C VAL A 538 -69.41 53.04 69.18
N VAL A 539 -68.22 52.88 68.59
CA VAL A 539 -67.99 53.17 67.17
C VAL A 539 -68.74 52.20 66.27
N GLN A 540 -68.75 50.91 66.59
CA GLN A 540 -69.52 49.90 65.85
C GLN A 540 -71.01 50.26 65.82
N GLN A 541 -71.60 50.63 66.96
CA GLN A 541 -73.00 51.06 67.05
C GLN A 541 -73.25 52.34 66.25
N ALA A 542 -72.33 53.30 66.29
CA ALA A 542 -72.43 54.53 65.48
C ALA A 542 -72.38 54.22 63.98
N LEU A 543 -71.52 53.30 63.55
CA LEU A 543 -71.44 52.84 62.15
C LEU A 543 -72.71 52.07 61.70
N ILE A 544 -73.29 51.26 62.59
CA ILE A 544 -74.57 50.58 62.34
C ILE A 544 -75.71 51.60 62.22
N ALA A 545 -75.71 52.65 63.05
CA ALA A 545 -76.67 53.75 62.94
C ALA A 545 -76.52 54.52 61.61
N GLU A 546 -75.31 54.57 61.06
CA GLU A 546 -75.00 55.04 59.70
C GLU A 546 -75.36 54.01 58.60
N GLN A 547 -76.21 53.01 58.90
CA GLN A 547 -76.71 51.99 57.98
C GLN A 547 -75.65 51.03 57.42
N ILE A 548 -74.51 50.86 58.08
CA ILE A 548 -73.53 49.84 57.72
C ILE A 548 -73.99 48.48 58.28
N GLU A 549 -73.93 47.44 57.44
CA GLU A 549 -74.36 46.09 57.78
C GLU A 549 -73.53 45.52 58.96
N PRO A 550 -74.16 45.04 60.06
CA PRO A 550 -73.43 44.57 61.24
C PRO A 550 -72.47 43.42 60.98
N SER A 551 -72.78 42.53 60.02
CA SER A 551 -71.94 41.40 59.61
C SER A 551 -70.59 41.82 59.04
N ARG A 552 -70.45 43.08 58.61
CA ARG A 552 -69.21 43.66 58.06
C ARG A 552 -68.31 44.28 59.11
N LEU A 553 -68.74 44.35 60.38
CA LEU A 553 -68.06 45.09 61.44
C LEU A 553 -67.70 44.18 62.61
N HIS A 554 -66.41 43.93 62.82
CA HIS A 554 -65.90 43.03 63.85
C HIS A 554 -65.11 43.80 64.91
N VAL A 555 -65.57 43.77 66.15
CA VAL A 555 -64.82 44.37 67.26
C VAL A 555 -63.66 43.45 67.63
N SER A 556 -62.47 44.04 67.76
CA SER A 556 -61.28 43.34 68.20
C SER A 556 -60.60 44.12 69.30
N ASP A 557 -59.94 43.38 70.17
CA ASP A 557 -59.24 43.89 71.32
C ASP A 557 -57.77 44.19 70.98
N SER A 558 -57.17 45.14 71.68
CA SER A 558 -55.75 45.45 71.55
C SER A 558 -55.17 45.90 72.89
N ALA A 559 -54.12 45.22 73.33
CA ALA A 559 -53.30 45.61 74.47
C ALA A 559 -52.13 46.52 74.09
N GLU A 560 -51.96 46.81 72.80
CA GLU A 560 -50.82 47.54 72.24
C GLU A 560 -51.19 49.00 71.94
N LEU A 561 -50.16 49.86 71.84
CA LEU A 561 -50.34 51.22 71.34
C LEU A 561 -50.72 51.20 69.85
N PRO A 562 -51.49 52.19 69.35
CA PRO A 562 -51.78 52.26 67.92
C PRO A 562 -50.48 52.35 67.08
N PRO A 563 -50.45 51.74 65.89
CA PRO A 563 -49.29 51.85 64.99
C PRO A 563 -48.89 53.32 64.74
N GLY A 564 -47.58 53.59 64.80
CA GLY A 564 -47.03 54.94 64.62
C GLY A 564 -47.19 55.88 65.82
N VAL A 565 -47.72 55.40 66.96
CA VAL A 565 -47.78 56.16 68.21
C VAL A 565 -46.78 55.59 69.20
N THR A 566 -45.78 56.39 69.57
CA THR A 566 -44.74 56.02 70.53
C THR A 566 -45.05 56.61 71.92
N PRO A 567 -44.52 56.04 73.03
CA PRO A 567 -44.84 56.48 74.39
C PRO A 567 -44.50 57.96 74.71
N ASP A 568 -43.62 58.59 73.95
CA ASP A 568 -43.22 60.00 74.04
C ASP A 568 -44.22 60.98 73.37
N ARG A 569 -45.20 60.47 72.63
CA ARG A 569 -46.22 61.28 71.98
C ARG A 569 -47.37 61.65 72.94
N PRO A 570 -48.12 62.72 72.66
CA PRO A 570 -49.29 63.08 73.47
C PRO A 570 -50.27 61.92 73.66
N LEU A 571 -50.64 61.64 74.92
CA LEU A 571 -51.47 60.47 75.30
C LEU A 571 -52.81 60.39 74.55
N TRP A 572 -53.37 61.53 74.13
CA TRP A 572 -54.63 61.55 73.38
C TRP A 572 -54.54 60.83 72.03
N LEU A 573 -53.36 60.73 71.42
CA LEU A 573 -53.15 60.00 70.17
C LEU A 573 -53.32 58.49 70.32
N SER A 574 -53.11 57.96 71.53
CA SER A 574 -53.31 56.55 71.87
C SER A 574 -54.77 56.24 72.22
N ARG A 575 -55.57 57.25 72.57
CA ARG A 575 -56.99 57.13 72.91
C ARG A 575 -57.85 57.13 71.66
N CYS A 576 -57.70 56.12 70.81
CA CYS A 576 -58.41 56.07 69.54
C CYS A 576 -58.95 54.69 69.18
N VAL A 577 -59.97 54.69 68.33
CA VAL A 577 -60.38 53.52 67.56
C VAL A 577 -59.82 53.65 66.15
N ARG A 578 -59.20 52.58 65.65
CA ARG A 578 -58.74 52.45 64.26
C ARG A 578 -59.47 51.31 63.56
N PHE A 579 -59.33 51.27 62.24
CA PHE A 579 -59.95 50.25 61.39
C PHE A 579 -58.91 49.46 60.63
N GLU A 580 -59.15 48.17 60.48
CA GLU A 580 -58.35 47.28 59.65
C GLU A 580 -59.27 46.54 58.67
N VAL A 581 -58.97 46.66 57.38
CA VAL A 581 -59.84 46.25 56.27
C VAL A 581 -59.58 44.78 55.94
N PHE A 582 -60.47 43.81 56.11
CA PHE A 582 -60.19 42.42 55.71
C PHE A 582 -61.31 41.84 54.85
N ILE A 583 -61.06 40.73 54.14
CA ILE A 583 -62.12 39.94 53.51
C ILE A 583 -62.30 38.68 54.37
N PRO A 584 -63.53 38.30 54.74
CA PRO A 584 -63.77 37.02 55.39
C PRO A 584 -63.39 35.87 54.46
N SER A 585 -62.64 34.89 54.96
CA SER A 585 -62.33 33.68 54.21
C SER A 585 -63.62 32.89 53.96
N PRO A 586 -63.73 32.07 52.88
CA PRO A 586 -64.90 31.24 52.61
C PRO A 586 -65.31 30.27 53.74
N GLY A 587 -64.44 30.06 54.74
CA GLY A 587 -64.69 29.22 55.91
C GLY A 587 -65.12 29.95 57.19
N ASP A 588 -65.19 31.29 57.20
CA ASP A 588 -65.55 32.10 58.39
C ASP A 588 -67.02 32.57 58.38
N ARG A 589 -67.91 31.87 57.66
CA ARG A 589 -69.36 32.15 57.62
C ARG A 589 -70.14 31.47 58.74
#